data_AF-A0A1M6CTD9-F1
#
_entry.id   AF-A0A1M6CTD9-F1
#
_cell.length_a   1.000
_cell.length_b   1.000
_cell.length_c   1.000
_cell.angle_alpha   90.00
_cell.angle_beta   90.00
_cell.angle_gamma   90.00
#
_symmetry.space_group_name_H-M   'P 1'
#
loop_
_entity.id
_entity.type
_entity.pdbx_description
1 polymer ?
#
loop_
_entity_poly.entity_id
_entity_poly.type
_entity_poly.pdbx_seq_one_letter_code
_entity_poly.pdbx_strand_id
1 'polypeptide(L)'
;MLYPRFWLVALLLAAFYPFFGAHAQAVPNPGENIASLVTFGAQGDQSWGDDDHTQTFFFLIPSGNRQAVYIRVYDPDCGGQLDEAKFGWNTTTDFSLYGGPGAHSGPDARTNQPTGKYRSGTLLKQQTFGSEATYDGKWFTFGPLNPLEGELVPEFQGHVFKLIAQGKTGDDGNLYRYFLSTSPTQNIAVEGGNAFTYEYAFRLSPQRQARTHLYPFVNDRVVSIRQSNFDLDGDATLKIFSVAKNGHKATVSADNVWAQSVHPITAKEQGLSLDLQLTSISKAANDLVFYVTDQYDVALPFFAIPLGGPPKYQYDVDVKIRR
;
A
#
# COMPACT_ATOMS: atom_id res chain seq x y z
N MET A 1 27.74 67.81 -17.40
CA MET A 1 27.39 66.86 -16.33
C MET A 1 26.08 66.19 -16.72
N LEU A 2 26.17 65.03 -17.35
CA LEU A 2 25.03 64.23 -17.81
C LEU A 2 24.75 63.13 -16.79
N TYR A 3 23.53 63.09 -16.25
CA TYR A 3 23.01 61.96 -15.48
C TYR A 3 22.34 60.97 -16.45
N PRO A 4 22.69 59.67 -16.46
CA PRO A 4 21.94 58.69 -17.21
C PRO A 4 20.78 58.15 -16.37
N ARG A 5 19.62 58.07 -17.02
CA ARG A 5 18.38 57.44 -16.55
C ARG A 5 18.59 55.92 -16.46
N PHE A 6 18.44 55.34 -15.26
CA PHE A 6 18.26 53.89 -15.12
C PHE A 6 16.78 53.55 -15.17
N TRP A 7 16.37 52.90 -16.27
CA TRP A 7 15.10 52.19 -16.38
C TRP A 7 15.25 50.83 -15.68
N LEU A 8 14.48 50.61 -14.60
CA LEU A 8 14.28 49.29 -14.01
C LEU A 8 13.18 48.57 -14.80
N VAL A 9 13.58 47.67 -15.70
CA VAL A 9 12.69 46.66 -16.27
C VAL A 9 12.62 45.51 -15.27
N ALA A 10 11.51 45.40 -14.54
CA ALA A 10 11.23 44.25 -13.71
C ALA A 10 10.75 43.09 -14.60
N LEU A 11 11.66 42.16 -14.90
CA LEU A 11 11.35 40.89 -15.56
C LEU A 11 10.72 39.95 -14.52
N LEU A 12 9.38 39.90 -14.50
CA LEU A 12 8.62 38.86 -13.81
C LEU A 12 8.78 37.55 -14.59
N LEU A 13 9.81 36.78 -14.24
CA LEU A 13 9.92 35.37 -14.58
C LEU A 13 8.89 34.60 -13.75
N ALA A 14 7.67 34.47 -14.28
CA ALA A 14 6.72 33.47 -13.82
C ALA A 14 7.32 32.09 -14.16
N ALA A 15 8.01 31.50 -13.18
CA ALA A 15 8.42 30.12 -13.25
C ALA A 15 7.16 29.25 -13.25
N PHE A 16 6.71 28.86 -14.43
CA PHE A 16 5.82 27.71 -14.61
C PHE A 16 6.59 26.48 -14.12
N TYR A 17 6.43 26.14 -12.84
CA TYR A 17 6.77 24.81 -12.37
C TYR A 17 5.82 23.84 -13.09
N PRO A 18 6.34 22.88 -13.87
CA PRO A 18 5.49 21.79 -14.31
C PRO A 18 5.00 21.07 -13.05
N PHE A 19 3.68 21.05 -12.86
CA PHE A 19 3.03 20.10 -11.96
C PHE A 19 3.35 18.71 -12.52
N PHE A 20 4.44 18.12 -12.07
CA PHE A 20 4.58 16.68 -12.12
C PHE A 20 3.45 16.13 -11.28
N GLY A 21 2.39 15.66 -11.95
CA GLY A 21 1.31 14.93 -11.32
C GLY A 21 1.95 13.74 -10.60
N ALA A 22 2.15 13.88 -9.30
CA ALA A 22 2.66 12.81 -8.49
C ALA A 22 1.59 11.71 -8.53
N HIS A 23 1.91 10.57 -9.16
CA HIS A 23 1.12 9.33 -9.13
C HIS A 23 1.06 8.71 -7.72
N ALA A 24 1.14 9.54 -6.68
CA ALA A 24 1.47 9.16 -5.33
C ALA A 24 0.36 8.37 -4.62
N GLN A 25 -0.85 8.31 -5.18
CA GLN A 25 -2.00 7.61 -4.59
C GLN A 25 -2.48 6.39 -5.38
N ALA A 26 -1.67 5.93 -6.33
CA ALA A 26 -1.83 4.58 -6.83
C ALA A 26 -1.47 3.59 -5.71
N VAL A 27 -2.19 2.48 -5.65
CA VAL A 27 -1.89 1.33 -4.81
C VAL A 27 -1.78 0.11 -5.71
N PRO A 28 -0.62 -0.53 -5.80
CA PRO A 28 0.65 -0.09 -5.21
C PRO A 28 1.13 1.24 -5.78
N ASN A 29 1.91 1.97 -5.00
CA ASN A 29 2.59 3.17 -5.46
C ASN A 29 3.72 2.77 -6.42
N PRO A 30 3.97 3.49 -7.52
CA PRO A 30 5.07 3.17 -8.45
C PRO A 30 6.44 3.07 -7.77
N GLY A 31 6.66 3.82 -6.68
CA GLY A 31 7.88 3.75 -5.88
C GLY A 31 8.03 2.49 -5.02
N GLU A 32 6.97 1.69 -4.85
CA GLU A 32 7.02 0.37 -4.21
C GLU A 32 7.51 -0.71 -5.18
N ASN A 33 7.41 -0.49 -6.49
CA ASN A 33 7.80 -1.44 -7.54
C ASN A 33 7.15 -2.84 -7.38
N ILE A 34 5.92 -2.86 -6.89
CA ILE A 34 5.03 -4.02 -6.85
C ILE A 34 4.28 -4.12 -8.18
N ALA A 35 4.12 -5.33 -8.72
CA ALA A 35 3.45 -5.51 -10.00
C ALA A 35 1.95 -5.24 -9.88
N SER A 36 1.28 -5.92 -8.95
CA SER A 36 -0.16 -5.81 -8.68
C SER A 36 -0.48 -6.23 -7.26
N LEU A 37 -1.65 -5.83 -6.77
CA LEU A 37 -2.29 -6.54 -5.66
C LEU A 37 -2.82 -7.88 -6.19
N VAL A 38 -3.03 -8.84 -5.30
CA VAL A 38 -3.63 -10.11 -5.67
C VAL A 38 -4.66 -10.54 -4.63
N THR A 39 -5.74 -11.16 -5.10
CA THR A 39 -6.69 -11.89 -4.26
C THR A 39 -7.20 -13.09 -5.06
N PHE A 40 -6.97 -14.29 -4.54
CA PHE A 40 -7.44 -15.53 -5.12
C PHE A 40 -8.88 -15.83 -4.72
N GLY A 41 -9.58 -16.60 -5.56
CA GLY A 41 -10.88 -17.17 -5.23
C GLY A 41 -10.84 -18.06 -3.98
N ALA A 42 -12.00 -18.26 -3.35
CA ALA A 42 -12.11 -18.98 -2.08
C ALA A 42 -11.74 -20.48 -2.13
N GLN A 43 -11.50 -21.03 -3.33
CA GLN A 43 -11.02 -22.39 -3.57
C GLN A 43 -9.58 -22.40 -4.11
N GLY A 44 -8.92 -21.24 -4.17
CA GLY A 44 -7.51 -21.10 -4.51
C GLY A 44 -6.64 -21.91 -3.55
N ASP A 45 -5.54 -22.45 -4.07
CA ASP A 45 -4.55 -23.11 -3.22
C ASP A 45 -3.68 -22.04 -2.56
N GLN A 46 -3.47 -22.14 -1.26
CA GLN A 46 -2.67 -21.16 -0.52
C GLN A 46 -1.21 -21.13 -0.97
N SER A 47 -0.70 -22.20 -1.62
CA SER A 47 0.64 -22.23 -2.22
C SER A 47 0.80 -21.35 -3.48
N TRP A 48 -0.15 -20.45 -3.73
CA TRP A 48 -0.13 -19.46 -4.81
C TRP A 48 -0.08 -18.04 -4.24
N GLY A 49 0.30 -17.89 -2.97
CA GLY A 49 0.68 -16.62 -2.38
C GLY A 49 -0.41 -15.84 -1.66
N ASP A 50 -1.62 -16.38 -1.55
CA ASP A 50 -2.74 -15.77 -0.82
C ASP A 50 -3.24 -16.72 0.27
N ASP A 51 -3.03 -16.35 1.53
CA ASP A 51 -3.27 -17.21 2.68
C ASP A 51 -4.74 -17.25 3.12
N ASP A 52 -5.53 -16.22 2.83
CA ASP A 52 -6.88 -16.08 3.37
C ASP A 52 -7.95 -15.55 2.40
N HIS A 53 -7.58 -15.32 1.14
CA HIS A 53 -8.45 -14.87 0.06
C HIS A 53 -9.10 -13.52 0.33
N THR A 54 -8.51 -12.70 1.20
CA THR A 54 -9.06 -11.42 1.64
C THR A 54 -7.96 -10.37 1.78
N GLN A 55 -8.18 -9.20 1.18
CA GLN A 55 -7.26 -8.07 1.31
C GLN A 55 -8.01 -6.81 1.73
N THR A 56 -7.52 -6.13 2.77
CA THR A 56 -8.15 -4.93 3.33
C THR A 56 -7.26 -3.71 3.12
N PHE A 57 -7.77 -2.72 2.39
CA PHE A 57 -7.12 -1.43 2.20
C PHE A 57 -7.87 -0.28 2.87
N PHE A 58 -7.13 0.69 3.35
CA PHE A 58 -7.64 1.93 3.92
C PHE A 58 -7.27 3.12 3.05
N PHE A 59 -8.18 4.08 2.94
CA PHE A 59 -7.98 5.32 2.20
C PHE A 59 -8.20 6.51 3.11
N LEU A 60 -7.13 7.28 3.31
CA LEU A 60 -7.10 8.47 4.16
C LEU A 60 -7.35 9.72 3.33
N ILE A 61 -8.30 10.53 3.77
CA ILE A 61 -8.60 11.85 3.23
C ILE A 61 -8.37 12.89 4.32
N PRO A 62 -7.61 13.97 4.09
CA PRO A 62 -7.39 15.00 5.10
C PRO A 62 -8.69 15.63 5.59
N SER A 63 -8.75 15.91 6.89
CA SER A 63 -9.93 16.50 7.56
C SER A 63 -10.32 17.88 7.03
N GLY A 64 -9.47 18.55 6.24
CA GLY A 64 -9.80 19.80 5.54
C GLY A 64 -10.54 19.60 4.22
N ASN A 65 -10.51 18.41 3.62
CA ASN A 65 -11.13 18.17 2.32
C ASN A 65 -12.66 18.05 2.48
N ARG A 66 -13.39 18.78 1.63
CA ARG A 66 -14.86 18.76 1.55
C ARG A 66 -15.37 18.39 0.16
N GLN A 67 -14.48 18.25 -0.81
CA GLN A 67 -14.82 17.86 -2.16
C GLN A 67 -15.07 16.36 -2.23
N ALA A 68 -15.95 15.94 -3.13
CA ALA A 68 -16.16 14.52 -3.37
C ALA A 68 -14.86 13.84 -3.83
N VAL A 69 -14.67 12.61 -3.40
CA VAL A 69 -13.56 11.75 -3.84
C VAL A 69 -14.10 10.46 -4.42
N TYR A 70 -13.21 9.69 -5.03
CA TYR A 70 -13.51 8.44 -5.70
C TYR A 70 -12.43 7.42 -5.36
N ILE A 71 -12.81 6.19 -5.08
CA ILE A 71 -11.88 5.06 -4.95
C ILE A 71 -12.06 4.22 -6.20
N ARG A 72 -10.99 4.08 -6.98
CA ARG A 72 -11.01 3.41 -8.27
C ARG A 72 -10.29 2.07 -8.16
N VAL A 73 -10.82 1.05 -8.80
CA VAL A 73 -10.22 -0.29 -8.91
C VAL A 73 -9.89 -0.53 -10.38
N TYR A 74 -8.62 -0.73 -10.68
CA TYR A 74 -8.17 -1.15 -12.00
C TYR A 74 -8.22 -2.65 -12.08
N ASP A 75 -8.82 -3.13 -13.16
CA ASP A 75 -8.95 -4.54 -13.47
C ASP A 75 -9.61 -5.36 -12.34
N PRO A 76 -10.84 -4.98 -11.92
CA PRO A 76 -11.58 -5.78 -10.96
C PRO A 76 -12.16 -7.06 -11.59
N ASP A 77 -11.97 -7.27 -12.90
CA ASP A 77 -12.33 -8.51 -13.60
C ASP A 77 -11.69 -9.74 -12.92
N CYS A 78 -12.22 -10.94 -13.13
CA CYS A 78 -11.57 -12.18 -12.68
C CYS A 78 -11.28 -13.06 -13.90
N GLY A 79 -10.59 -12.48 -14.89
CA GLY A 79 -10.21 -13.08 -16.14
C GLY A 79 -9.34 -12.18 -17.01
N GLY A 80 -9.38 -12.39 -18.32
CA GLY A 80 -8.69 -11.50 -19.26
C GLY A 80 -7.17 -11.68 -19.30
N GLN A 81 -6.44 -10.58 -19.43
CA GLN A 81 -4.99 -10.60 -19.77
C GLN A 81 -4.06 -10.48 -18.56
N LEU A 82 -4.56 -9.97 -17.44
CA LEU A 82 -3.73 -9.63 -16.28
C LEU A 82 -3.86 -10.65 -15.16
N ASP A 83 -5.04 -11.24 -15.00
CA ASP A 83 -5.33 -12.23 -13.97
C ASP A 83 -4.61 -13.57 -14.20
N GLU A 84 -4.60 -14.41 -13.17
CA GLU A 84 -3.97 -15.71 -13.22
C GLU A 84 -4.98 -16.85 -13.20
N ALA A 85 -5.11 -17.56 -14.34
CA ALA A 85 -5.96 -18.72 -14.47
C ALA A 85 -5.24 -20.01 -14.05
N LYS A 86 -5.96 -20.90 -13.35
CA LYS A 86 -5.45 -22.25 -13.08
C LYS A 86 -5.82 -23.25 -14.19
N PHE A 87 -7.12 -23.46 -14.41
CA PHE A 87 -7.63 -24.33 -15.49
C PHE A 87 -8.73 -23.67 -16.33
N GLY A 88 -9.12 -22.44 -15.99
CA GLY A 88 -10.12 -21.62 -16.68
C GLY A 88 -10.81 -20.69 -15.68
N TRP A 89 -11.44 -19.62 -16.18
CA TRP A 89 -11.99 -18.57 -15.31
C TRP A 89 -13.27 -19.00 -14.59
N ASN A 90 -13.18 -19.17 -13.28
CA ASN A 90 -14.30 -19.53 -12.40
C ASN A 90 -14.38 -18.64 -11.14
N THR A 91 -13.44 -17.71 -10.98
CA THR A 91 -13.33 -16.86 -9.80
C THR A 91 -14.31 -15.71 -9.80
N THR A 92 -14.80 -15.38 -8.61
CA THR A 92 -15.46 -14.11 -8.37
C THR A 92 -14.85 -13.41 -7.16
N THR A 93 -14.62 -12.10 -7.28
CA THR A 93 -14.06 -11.26 -6.22
C THR A 93 -15.06 -10.17 -5.84
N ASP A 94 -15.32 -10.06 -4.55
CA ASP A 94 -16.18 -9.03 -3.95
C ASP A 94 -15.35 -7.86 -3.44
N PHE A 95 -15.68 -6.64 -3.87
CA PHE A 95 -15.13 -5.40 -3.33
C PHE A 95 -16.21 -4.68 -2.52
N SER A 96 -16.00 -4.56 -1.21
CA SER A 96 -16.93 -3.92 -0.28
C SER A 96 -16.29 -2.71 0.41
N LEU A 97 -16.91 -1.55 0.24
CA LEU A 97 -16.44 -0.25 0.75
C LEU A 97 -17.24 0.15 1.99
N TYR A 98 -16.51 0.47 3.06
CA TYR A 98 -17.02 0.85 4.37
C TYR A 98 -16.52 2.24 4.77
N GLY A 99 -17.35 2.93 5.54
CA GLY A 99 -17.00 4.18 6.24
C GLY A 99 -17.67 4.22 7.61
N GLY A 100 -17.71 5.40 8.23
CA GLY A 100 -18.33 5.62 9.53
C GLY A 100 -17.60 4.94 10.72
N PRO A 101 -18.10 5.15 11.94
CA PRO A 101 -17.43 4.67 13.16
C PRO A 101 -17.12 3.16 13.14
N GLY A 102 -15.90 2.81 13.52
CA GLY A 102 -15.41 1.44 13.56
C GLY A 102 -14.87 0.90 12.23
N ALA A 103 -14.96 1.64 11.12
CA ALA A 103 -14.40 1.22 9.84
C ALA A 103 -12.88 0.97 9.94
N HIS A 104 -12.16 1.81 10.69
CA HIS A 104 -10.75 1.70 11.03
C HIS A 104 -10.51 1.49 12.53
N SER A 105 -11.24 2.20 13.40
CA SER A 105 -10.99 2.13 14.86
C SER A 105 -11.44 0.82 15.50
N GLY A 106 -12.22 0.01 14.79
CA GLY A 106 -12.60 -1.34 15.20
C GLY A 106 -11.35 -2.19 15.51
N PRO A 107 -11.30 -2.91 16.65
CA PRO A 107 -10.15 -3.75 17.00
C PRO A 107 -9.75 -4.72 15.89
N ASP A 108 -10.74 -5.43 15.34
CA ASP A 108 -10.55 -6.43 14.28
C ASP A 108 -10.42 -5.82 12.88
N ALA A 109 -10.62 -4.50 12.71
CA ALA A 109 -10.49 -3.86 11.40
C ALA A 109 -9.03 -3.79 10.95
N ARG A 110 -8.09 -3.77 11.91
CA ARG A 110 -6.65 -3.53 11.68
C ARG A 110 -5.81 -4.79 11.88
N THR A 111 -6.46 -5.94 12.02
CA THR A 111 -5.77 -7.23 12.16
C THR A 111 -5.27 -7.71 10.81
N ASN A 112 -4.24 -8.54 10.82
CA ASN A 112 -3.66 -9.21 9.65
C ASN A 112 -4.40 -10.51 9.30
N GLN A 113 -5.65 -10.66 9.75
CA GLN A 113 -6.45 -11.86 9.51
C GLN A 113 -7.92 -11.46 9.47
N PRO A 114 -8.74 -11.99 8.54
CA PRO A 114 -10.14 -11.65 8.32
C PRO A 114 -11.05 -12.36 9.34
N THR A 115 -10.76 -12.20 10.63
CA THR A 115 -11.52 -12.82 11.72
C THR A 115 -12.30 -11.79 12.52
N GLY A 116 -13.23 -12.25 13.37
CA GLY A 116 -14.03 -11.36 14.22
C GLY A 116 -14.87 -10.37 13.42
N LYS A 117 -14.87 -9.10 13.84
CA LYS A 117 -15.61 -7.99 13.23
C LYS A 117 -14.74 -7.15 12.29
N TYR A 118 -13.88 -7.78 11.48
CA TYR A 118 -13.04 -7.07 10.51
C TYR A 118 -13.84 -6.26 9.48
N ARG A 119 -15.09 -6.65 9.18
CA ARG A 119 -16.08 -5.91 8.36
C ARG A 119 -16.84 -4.82 9.13
N SER A 120 -16.32 -4.35 10.25
CA SER A 120 -16.90 -3.25 11.04
C SER A 120 -16.98 -1.93 10.25
N GLY A 121 -17.85 -1.03 10.72
CA GLY A 121 -18.22 0.20 10.01
C GLY A 121 -19.57 0.07 9.29
N THR A 122 -19.92 1.12 8.55
CA THR A 122 -21.12 1.18 7.70
C THR A 122 -20.75 0.77 6.28
N LEU A 123 -21.36 -0.27 5.74
CA LEU A 123 -21.23 -0.64 4.33
C LEU A 123 -21.86 0.45 3.46
N LEU A 124 -21.06 1.07 2.59
CA LEU A 124 -21.47 2.16 1.70
C LEU A 124 -21.80 1.63 0.30
N LYS A 125 -20.93 0.77 -0.23
CA LYS A 125 -21.04 0.17 -1.57
C LYS A 125 -20.43 -1.22 -1.57
N GLN A 126 -20.93 -2.08 -2.45
CA GLN A 126 -20.40 -3.41 -2.68
C GLN A 126 -20.60 -3.75 -4.15
N GLN A 127 -19.61 -4.38 -4.77
CA GLN A 127 -19.69 -4.89 -6.13
C GLN A 127 -18.88 -6.18 -6.23
N THR A 128 -19.49 -7.21 -6.79
CA THR A 128 -18.83 -8.47 -7.12
C THR A 128 -18.53 -8.51 -8.62
N PHE A 129 -17.38 -9.05 -8.98
CA PHE A 129 -16.95 -9.25 -10.35
C PHE A 129 -16.60 -10.72 -10.56
N GLY A 130 -16.81 -11.22 -11.77
CA GLY A 130 -16.26 -12.48 -12.27
C GLY A 130 -15.53 -12.20 -13.58
N SER A 131 -15.38 -13.20 -14.45
CA SER A 131 -14.78 -13.04 -15.79
C SER A 131 -15.69 -12.30 -16.78
N GLU A 132 -15.69 -10.98 -16.69
CA GLU A 132 -16.40 -10.02 -17.52
C GLU A 132 -15.42 -9.10 -18.29
N ALA A 133 -15.23 -9.36 -19.59
CA ALA A 133 -14.35 -8.56 -20.48
C ALA A 133 -14.68 -7.05 -20.57
N THR A 134 -15.79 -6.60 -19.98
CA THR A 134 -16.09 -5.18 -19.83
C THR A 134 -15.06 -4.50 -18.94
N TYR A 135 -14.53 -5.19 -17.93
CA TYR A 135 -13.64 -4.63 -16.91
C TYR A 135 -12.16 -5.04 -17.07
N ASP A 136 -11.84 -5.99 -17.96
CA ASP A 136 -10.46 -6.38 -18.32
C ASP A 136 -9.61 -5.16 -18.71
N GLY A 137 -8.60 -4.87 -17.89
CA GLY A 137 -7.68 -3.75 -18.04
C GLY A 137 -8.35 -2.38 -17.95
N LYS A 138 -9.50 -2.26 -17.29
CA LYS A 138 -10.26 -1.00 -17.14
C LYS A 138 -10.52 -0.64 -15.69
N TRP A 139 -10.88 0.63 -15.47
CA TRP A 139 -11.19 1.15 -14.14
C TRP A 139 -12.68 1.05 -13.83
N PHE A 140 -13.02 0.44 -12.70
CA PHE A 140 -14.28 0.65 -11.99
C PHE A 140 -14.10 1.74 -10.93
N THR A 141 -15.15 2.50 -10.65
CA THR A 141 -15.09 3.64 -9.72
C THR A 141 -16.19 3.55 -8.68
N PHE A 142 -15.81 3.53 -7.40
CA PHE A 142 -16.68 3.81 -6.28
C PHE A 142 -16.77 5.31 -6.04
N GLY A 143 -17.98 5.87 -6.13
CA GLY A 143 -18.25 7.26 -5.78
C GLY A 143 -19.38 7.89 -6.62
N PRO A 144 -19.61 9.20 -6.48
CA PRO A 144 -18.89 10.13 -5.59
C PRO A 144 -19.06 9.76 -4.12
N LEU A 145 -17.98 9.90 -3.34
CA LEU A 145 -17.95 9.71 -1.89
C LEU A 145 -17.82 11.08 -1.21
N ASN A 146 -18.66 11.36 -0.22
CA ASN A 146 -18.45 12.50 0.65
C ASN A 146 -17.37 12.14 1.68
N PRO A 147 -16.25 12.90 1.81
CA PRO A 147 -15.21 12.58 2.79
C PRO A 147 -15.72 12.32 4.21
N LEU A 148 -16.81 12.98 4.63
CA LEU A 148 -17.40 12.81 5.95
C LEU A 148 -18.12 11.46 6.16
N GLU A 149 -18.34 10.67 5.11
CA GLU A 149 -18.80 9.29 5.22
C GLU A 149 -17.70 8.35 5.74
N GLY A 150 -16.43 8.74 5.65
CA GLY A 150 -15.31 8.02 6.25
C GLY A 150 -15.25 8.24 7.76
N GLU A 151 -14.60 7.31 8.46
CA GLU A 151 -14.37 7.45 9.89
C GLU A 151 -13.37 8.56 10.18
N LEU A 152 -13.71 9.54 11.01
CA LEU A 152 -12.73 10.50 11.49
C LEU A 152 -11.73 9.79 12.43
N VAL A 153 -10.47 9.71 12.02
CA VAL A 153 -9.36 9.14 12.80
C VAL A 153 -8.46 10.29 13.27
N PRO A 154 -8.54 10.71 14.55
CA PRO A 154 -7.80 11.87 15.06
C PRO A 154 -6.28 11.76 14.88
N GLU A 155 -5.74 10.55 15.04
CA GLU A 155 -4.31 10.25 14.89
C GLU A 155 -3.79 10.58 13.47
N PHE A 156 -4.66 10.44 12.46
CA PHE A 156 -4.35 10.76 11.07
C PHE A 156 -4.86 12.14 10.63
N GLN A 157 -5.56 12.87 11.51
CA GLN A 157 -6.20 14.15 11.20
C GLN A 157 -7.04 14.09 9.92
N GLY A 158 -7.76 12.99 9.72
CA GLY A 158 -8.48 12.73 8.47
C GLY A 158 -9.58 11.68 8.58
N HIS A 159 -10.33 11.55 7.49
CA HIS A 159 -11.39 10.57 7.33
C HIS A 159 -10.86 9.33 6.61
N VAL A 160 -11.16 8.16 7.16
CA VAL A 160 -10.68 6.87 6.65
C VAL A 160 -11.85 6.06 6.11
N PHE A 161 -11.72 5.64 4.86
CA PHE A 161 -12.55 4.59 4.26
C PHE A 161 -11.80 3.26 4.32
N LYS A 162 -12.55 2.15 4.37
CA LYS A 162 -12.02 0.78 4.31
C LYS A 162 -12.60 0.06 3.11
N LEU A 163 -11.77 -0.50 2.25
CA LEU A 163 -12.15 -1.36 1.13
C LEU A 163 -11.65 -2.77 1.39
N ILE A 164 -12.53 -3.76 1.26
CA ILE A 164 -12.18 -5.17 1.41
C ILE A 164 -12.41 -5.83 0.06
N ALA A 165 -11.35 -6.39 -0.53
CA ALA A 165 -11.42 -7.37 -1.60
C ALA A 165 -11.50 -8.77 -0.99
N GLN A 166 -12.42 -9.60 -1.45
CA GLN A 166 -12.53 -10.99 -0.99
C GLN A 166 -12.87 -11.91 -2.16
N GLY A 167 -12.05 -12.94 -2.39
CA GLY A 167 -12.40 -14.05 -3.27
C GLY A 167 -13.59 -14.83 -2.72
N LYS A 168 -14.63 -15.02 -3.53
CA LYS A 168 -15.90 -15.67 -3.12
C LYS A 168 -16.04 -17.08 -3.68
N THR A 169 -15.63 -17.28 -4.92
CA THR A 169 -15.68 -18.54 -5.64
C THR A 169 -14.43 -18.68 -6.49
N GLY A 170 -14.19 -19.88 -7.02
CA GLY A 170 -13.10 -20.20 -7.93
C GLY A 170 -11.72 -20.31 -7.29
N ASP A 171 -10.74 -20.61 -8.13
CA ASP A 171 -9.35 -20.90 -7.76
C ASP A 171 -8.31 -20.10 -8.57
N ASP A 172 -8.77 -19.05 -9.25
CA ASP A 172 -7.95 -18.11 -10.04
C ASP A 172 -7.57 -16.89 -9.18
N GLY A 173 -6.50 -16.20 -9.58
CA GLY A 173 -6.02 -14.98 -8.94
C GLY A 173 -6.50 -13.73 -9.66
N ASN A 174 -7.19 -12.82 -8.95
CA ASN A 174 -7.51 -11.49 -9.45
C ASN A 174 -6.39 -10.49 -9.10
N LEU A 175 -5.79 -9.90 -10.14
CA LEU A 175 -4.66 -8.98 -10.10
C LEU A 175 -5.07 -7.54 -10.38
N TYR A 176 -5.35 -6.78 -9.32
CA TYR A 176 -5.88 -5.43 -9.43
C TYR A 176 -4.94 -4.34 -8.87
N ARG A 177 -5.34 -3.09 -9.05
CA ARG A 177 -4.72 -1.90 -8.42
C ARG A 177 -5.79 -0.92 -7.94
N TYR A 178 -5.48 -0.08 -6.97
CA TYR A 178 -6.36 1.01 -6.55
C TYR A 178 -5.83 2.38 -6.91
N PHE A 179 -6.73 3.37 -6.91
CA PHE A 179 -6.37 4.78 -6.96
C PHE A 179 -7.39 5.62 -6.18
N LEU A 180 -6.91 6.46 -5.25
CA LEU A 180 -7.73 7.49 -4.60
C LEU A 180 -7.73 8.76 -5.45
N SER A 181 -8.90 9.17 -5.95
CA SER A 181 -9.03 10.23 -6.95
C SER A 181 -9.97 11.36 -6.54
N THR A 182 -9.70 12.56 -7.03
CA THR A 182 -10.67 13.68 -7.08
C THR A 182 -11.56 13.64 -8.32
N SER A 183 -11.31 12.70 -9.26
CA SER A 183 -12.06 12.55 -10.51
C SER A 183 -12.70 11.17 -10.64
N PRO A 184 -13.93 11.07 -11.19
CA PRO A 184 -14.59 9.78 -11.41
C PRO A 184 -13.94 8.95 -12.53
N THR A 185 -13.24 9.61 -13.46
CA THR A 185 -12.76 8.99 -14.72
C THR A 185 -11.25 9.09 -14.90
N GLN A 186 -10.58 9.98 -14.17
CA GLN A 186 -9.14 10.18 -14.22
C GLN A 186 -8.48 9.84 -12.89
N ASN A 187 -7.20 9.48 -12.92
CA ASN A 187 -6.39 9.23 -11.74
C ASN A 187 -5.72 10.53 -11.28
N ILE A 188 -6.48 11.36 -10.56
CA ILE A 188 -6.01 12.65 -10.03
C ILE A 188 -5.95 12.56 -8.52
N ALA A 189 -4.73 12.53 -7.96
CA ALA A 189 -4.54 12.38 -6.52
C ALA A 189 -5.32 13.44 -5.70
N VAL A 190 -5.82 13.03 -4.54
CA VAL A 190 -6.40 13.88 -3.50
C VAL A 190 -5.27 14.53 -2.72
N GLU A 191 -5.12 15.85 -2.75
CA GLU A 191 -4.04 16.51 -2.00
C GLU A 191 -4.05 16.11 -0.50
N GLY A 192 -2.89 15.69 0.01
CA GLY A 192 -2.71 15.21 1.39
C GLY A 192 -3.32 13.85 1.71
N GLY A 193 -4.04 13.21 0.77
CA GLY A 193 -4.57 11.86 0.95
C GLY A 193 -3.48 10.78 0.90
N ASN A 194 -3.83 9.58 1.34
CA ASN A 194 -2.96 8.41 1.28
C ASN A 194 -3.80 7.13 1.25
N ALA A 195 -3.14 6.01 0.99
CA ALA A 195 -3.72 4.69 1.18
C ALA A 195 -2.76 3.83 2.01
N PHE A 196 -3.29 2.89 2.78
CA PHE A 196 -2.49 2.02 3.60
C PHE A 196 -3.19 0.68 3.88
N THR A 197 -2.40 -0.33 4.26
CA THR A 197 -2.89 -1.64 4.71
C THR A 197 -2.11 -2.09 5.95
N TYR A 198 -2.63 -3.07 6.69
CA TYR A 198 -1.92 -3.75 7.78
C TYR A 198 -1.33 -5.10 7.35
N GLU A 199 -1.78 -5.63 6.21
CA GLU A 199 -1.28 -6.84 5.57
C GLU A 199 -1.37 -6.68 4.06
N TYR A 200 -0.32 -7.10 3.36
CA TYR A 200 -0.17 -6.82 1.94
C TYR A 200 -0.05 -8.13 1.17
N ALA A 201 -1.04 -8.43 0.33
CA ALA A 201 -1.04 -9.56 -0.59
C ALA A 201 -0.78 -9.05 -2.02
N PHE A 202 0.39 -9.37 -2.58
CA PHE A 202 0.84 -8.76 -3.82
C PHE A 202 1.78 -9.62 -4.67
N ARG A 203 1.85 -9.28 -5.96
CA ARG A 203 2.77 -9.87 -6.94
C ARG A 203 4.08 -9.11 -7.04
N LEU A 204 5.20 -9.81 -6.93
CA LEU A 204 6.53 -9.25 -7.22
C LEU A 204 6.67 -8.83 -8.69
N SER A 205 7.44 -7.78 -8.93
CA SER A 205 7.87 -7.44 -10.29
C SER A 205 8.64 -8.63 -10.91
N PRO A 206 8.26 -9.11 -12.12
CA PRO A 206 8.86 -10.29 -12.78
C PRO A 206 10.20 -9.95 -13.45
N GLN A 207 11.06 -9.21 -12.75
CA GLN A 207 12.37 -8.80 -13.22
C GLN A 207 13.43 -9.21 -12.20
N ARG A 208 14.48 -9.87 -12.69
CA ARG A 208 15.61 -10.26 -11.85
C ARG A 208 16.26 -9.02 -11.24
N GLN A 209 16.58 -9.06 -9.94
CA GLN A 209 17.12 -7.93 -9.18
C GLN A 209 16.19 -6.71 -9.08
N ALA A 210 14.90 -6.86 -9.43
CA ALA A 210 13.91 -5.88 -9.05
C ALA A 210 13.93 -5.69 -7.53
N ARG A 211 13.79 -4.45 -7.09
CA ARG A 211 13.68 -4.10 -5.68
C ARG A 211 12.27 -3.66 -5.42
N THR A 212 11.54 -4.46 -4.66
CA THR A 212 10.24 -4.11 -4.11
C THR A 212 10.45 -3.45 -2.75
N HIS A 213 9.69 -2.40 -2.47
CA HIS A 213 9.80 -1.62 -1.24
C HIS A 213 8.49 -1.65 -0.48
N LEU A 214 8.55 -1.98 0.81
CA LEU A 214 7.43 -1.91 1.74
C LEU A 214 7.74 -0.93 2.85
N TYR A 215 6.79 -0.05 3.17
CA TYR A 215 7.01 1.07 4.09
C TYR A 215 6.13 1.01 5.36
N PRO A 216 6.38 0.08 6.30
CA PRO A 216 5.67 0.05 7.57
C PRO A 216 6.05 1.27 8.42
N PHE A 217 5.05 1.93 9.00
CA PHE A 217 5.23 3.08 9.87
C PHE A 217 5.44 2.66 11.32
N VAL A 218 6.54 3.10 11.93
CA VAL A 218 6.84 2.85 13.35
C VAL A 218 6.51 4.09 14.19
N ASN A 219 5.54 3.98 15.11
CA ASN A 219 5.21 5.09 16.00
C ASN A 219 6.21 5.20 17.19
N ASP A 220 5.97 6.18 18.07
CA ASP A 220 6.80 6.49 19.24
C ASP A 220 6.82 5.39 20.33
N ARG A 221 5.93 4.40 20.25
CA ARG A 221 5.82 3.29 21.20
C ARG A 221 6.44 1.99 20.69
N VAL A 222 6.84 1.92 19.43
CA VAL A 222 7.47 0.71 18.87
C VAL A 222 8.92 0.64 19.30
N VAL A 223 9.30 -0.48 19.93
CA VAL A 223 10.69 -0.76 20.34
C VAL A 223 11.28 -1.98 19.63
N SER A 224 10.43 -2.82 19.05
CA SER A 224 10.84 -3.88 18.14
C SER A 224 9.71 -4.16 17.15
N ILE A 225 10.09 -4.60 15.96
CA ILE A 225 9.15 -5.13 14.98
C ILE A 225 9.38 -6.62 14.78
N ARG A 226 8.31 -7.35 14.47
CA ARG A 226 8.35 -8.69 13.90
C ARG A 226 7.83 -8.59 12.48
N GLN A 227 8.70 -8.85 11.50
CA GLN A 227 8.27 -9.02 10.11
C GLN A 227 7.80 -10.46 9.92
N SER A 228 6.72 -10.63 9.17
CA SER A 228 6.16 -11.92 8.76
C SER A 228 5.93 -11.91 7.27
N ASN A 229 6.38 -12.97 6.58
CA ASN A 229 6.10 -13.17 5.17
C ASN A 229 5.74 -14.63 4.89
N PHE A 230 4.89 -14.82 3.89
CA PHE A 230 4.37 -16.09 3.43
C PHE A 230 4.61 -16.23 1.93
N ASP A 231 4.96 -17.43 1.49
CA ASP A 231 5.11 -17.79 0.07
C ASP A 231 6.14 -16.96 -0.72
N LEU A 232 7.21 -16.52 -0.06
CA LEU A 232 8.30 -15.84 -0.78
C LEU A 232 9.16 -16.80 -1.61
N ASP A 233 9.01 -18.11 -1.45
CA ASP A 233 9.73 -19.20 -2.15
C ASP A 233 11.25 -19.17 -2.08
N GLY A 234 11.83 -18.36 -1.19
CA GLY A 234 13.25 -18.03 -1.28
C GLY A 234 13.62 -17.25 -2.55
N ASP A 235 12.64 -16.73 -3.28
CA ASP A 235 12.78 -16.08 -4.59
C ASP A 235 13.20 -14.61 -4.49
N ALA A 236 13.28 -14.06 -3.28
CA ALA A 236 13.84 -12.76 -2.99
C ALA A 236 14.74 -12.77 -1.75
N THR A 237 15.69 -11.84 -1.67
CA THR A 237 16.35 -11.52 -0.39
C THR A 237 15.61 -10.39 0.31
N LEU A 238 15.49 -10.44 1.64
CA LEU A 238 14.86 -9.41 2.45
C LEU A 238 15.87 -8.63 3.31
N LYS A 239 15.86 -7.30 3.20
CA LYS A 239 16.69 -6.40 4.01
C LYS A 239 15.89 -5.21 4.52
N ILE A 240 16.22 -4.74 5.71
CA ILE A 240 15.60 -3.59 6.37
C ILE A 240 16.56 -2.40 6.31
N PHE A 241 16.05 -1.29 5.80
CA PHE A 241 16.70 0.01 5.77
C PHE A 241 15.89 1.02 6.57
N SER A 242 16.61 1.95 7.20
CA SER A 242 16.02 3.06 7.93
C SER A 242 17.06 4.17 8.12
N VAL A 243 16.72 5.21 8.87
CA VAL A 243 17.72 6.20 9.31
C VAL A 243 18.83 5.59 10.17
N ALA A 244 18.61 4.43 10.80
CA ALA A 244 19.55 3.76 11.70
C ALA A 244 20.02 2.37 11.20
N LYS A 245 19.42 1.83 10.13
CA LYS A 245 19.77 0.52 9.55
C LYS A 245 20.16 0.67 8.09
N ASN A 246 21.28 0.04 7.71
CA ASN A 246 21.76 0.01 6.33
C ASN A 246 21.84 -1.44 5.82
N GLY A 247 20.68 -2.03 5.52
CA GLY A 247 20.59 -3.37 4.94
C GLY A 247 20.65 -4.51 5.96
N HIS A 248 19.96 -4.35 7.10
CA HIS A 248 19.84 -5.38 8.13
C HIS A 248 19.07 -6.57 7.57
N LYS A 249 19.64 -7.78 7.59
CA LYS A 249 19.01 -8.98 7.00
C LYS A 249 17.79 -9.43 7.80
N ALA A 250 16.75 -9.88 7.10
CA ALA A 250 15.57 -10.50 7.70
C ALA A 250 15.28 -11.86 7.04
N THR A 251 14.51 -12.69 7.74
CA THR A 251 14.19 -14.05 7.30
C THR A 251 13.20 -14.04 6.14
N VAL A 252 13.40 -14.95 5.19
CA VAL A 252 12.57 -15.16 4.01
C VAL A 252 11.86 -16.51 4.14
N SER A 253 10.59 -16.58 3.78
CA SER A 253 9.80 -17.82 3.72
C SER A 253 10.15 -18.67 2.51
N ALA A 254 9.81 -19.96 2.63
CA ALA A 254 9.77 -20.90 1.52
C ALA A 254 8.31 -21.08 1.07
N ASP A 255 8.10 -21.96 0.09
CA ASP A 255 6.79 -22.36 -0.45
C ASP A 255 5.82 -22.80 0.65
N ASN A 256 4.65 -22.16 0.64
CA ASN A 256 3.47 -22.42 1.45
C ASN A 256 3.75 -22.45 2.96
N VAL A 257 4.72 -21.65 3.42
CA VAL A 257 5.06 -21.53 4.85
C VAL A 257 5.29 -20.09 5.28
N TRP A 258 4.91 -19.79 6.51
CA TRP A 258 5.25 -18.52 7.14
C TRP A 258 6.70 -18.52 7.63
N ALA A 259 7.39 -17.39 7.47
CA ALA A 259 8.65 -17.12 8.13
C ALA A 259 8.66 -15.75 8.80
N GLN A 260 9.43 -15.64 9.88
CA GLN A 260 9.46 -14.44 10.71
C GLN A 260 10.86 -14.09 11.18
N SER A 261 11.09 -12.81 11.45
CA SER A 261 12.24 -12.35 12.24
C SER A 261 11.92 -11.09 13.03
N VAL A 262 12.54 -10.98 14.21
CA VAL A 262 12.36 -9.84 15.12
C VAL A 262 13.56 -8.90 15.01
N HIS A 263 13.28 -7.60 14.90
CA HIS A 263 14.30 -6.57 14.75
C HIS A 263 14.06 -5.42 15.74
N PRO A 264 15.08 -4.98 16.49
CA PRO A 264 14.93 -3.86 17.40
C PRO A 264 14.72 -2.55 16.63
N ILE A 265 13.91 -1.64 17.18
CA ILE A 265 13.71 -0.28 16.70
C ILE A 265 14.42 0.69 17.64
N THR A 266 15.18 1.61 17.05
CA THR A 266 15.88 2.66 17.79
C THR A 266 15.02 3.91 17.91
N ALA A 267 15.31 4.75 18.90
CA ALA A 267 14.61 6.04 19.05
C ALA A 267 14.72 6.95 17.81
N LYS A 268 15.79 6.83 17.01
CA LYS A 268 15.95 7.59 15.75
C LYS A 268 14.92 7.18 14.69
N GLU A 269 14.41 5.96 14.74
CA GLU A 269 13.48 5.43 13.74
C GLU A 269 12.01 5.73 14.06
N GLN A 270 11.69 6.05 15.32
CA GLN A 270 10.33 6.33 15.76
C GLN A 270 9.74 7.57 15.08
N GLY A 271 8.46 7.46 14.68
CA GLY A 271 7.75 8.50 13.92
C GLY A 271 8.09 8.52 12.42
N LEU A 272 8.78 7.49 11.90
CA LEU A 272 9.19 7.38 10.51
C LEU A 272 8.74 6.04 9.91
N SER A 273 8.77 5.95 8.59
CA SER A 273 8.63 4.68 7.89
C SER A 273 9.98 3.96 7.78
N LEU A 274 9.98 2.64 7.90
CA LEU A 274 11.11 1.80 7.49
C LEU A 274 11.04 1.55 5.97
N ASP A 275 12.10 0.98 5.39
CA ASP A 275 12.11 0.47 4.02
C ASP A 275 12.53 -1.01 4.05
N LEU A 276 11.55 -1.89 3.93
CA LEU A 276 11.76 -3.32 3.79
C LEU A 276 11.92 -3.61 2.30
N GLN A 277 13.15 -3.91 1.89
CA GLN A 277 13.51 -4.19 0.51
C GLN A 277 13.52 -5.68 0.23
N LEU A 278 12.67 -6.12 -0.67
CA LEU A 278 12.70 -7.44 -1.28
C LEU A 278 13.45 -7.33 -2.62
N THR A 279 14.57 -8.02 -2.76
CA THR A 279 15.33 -8.05 -4.02
C THR A 279 15.16 -9.40 -4.70
N SER A 280 14.45 -9.45 -5.83
CA SER A 280 14.15 -10.67 -6.57
C SER A 280 15.43 -11.36 -7.06
N ILE A 281 15.52 -12.67 -6.85
CA ILE A 281 16.64 -13.53 -7.26
C ILE A 281 16.32 -14.21 -8.60
N SER A 282 15.05 -14.57 -8.80
CA SER A 282 14.52 -15.23 -9.99
C SER A 282 13.82 -14.22 -10.93
N LYS A 283 13.26 -14.71 -12.04
CA LYS A 283 12.35 -13.95 -12.93
C LYS A 283 10.91 -14.46 -12.81
N ALA A 284 10.63 -15.36 -11.87
CA ALA A 284 9.30 -15.90 -11.69
C ALA A 284 8.36 -14.77 -11.23
N ALA A 285 7.12 -14.81 -11.72
CA ALA A 285 6.05 -14.15 -10.99
C ALA A 285 5.88 -14.93 -9.68
N ASN A 286 5.84 -14.20 -8.57
CA ASN A 286 5.54 -14.79 -7.29
C ASN A 286 4.63 -13.84 -6.52
N ASP A 287 3.62 -14.42 -5.90
CA ASP A 287 2.63 -13.77 -5.07
C ASP A 287 2.95 -14.09 -3.62
N LEU A 288 2.76 -13.12 -2.73
CA LEU A 288 3.10 -13.31 -1.34
C LEU A 288 2.25 -12.45 -0.44
N VAL A 289 2.22 -12.83 0.83
CA VAL A 289 1.63 -12.04 1.90
C VAL A 289 2.70 -11.53 2.85
N PHE A 290 2.60 -10.25 3.22
CA PHE A 290 3.54 -9.58 4.12
C PHE A 290 2.81 -8.74 5.16
N TYR A 291 3.18 -8.89 6.43
CA TYR A 291 2.77 -7.97 7.49
C TYR A 291 3.89 -7.72 8.51
N VAL A 292 3.75 -6.67 9.30
CA VAL A 292 4.67 -6.33 10.39
C VAL A 292 3.86 -6.06 11.65
N THR A 293 4.29 -6.60 12.78
CA THR A 293 3.73 -6.32 14.11
C THR A 293 4.76 -5.68 15.04
N ASP A 294 4.28 -4.97 16.07
CA ASP A 294 5.12 -4.47 17.16
C ASP A 294 5.38 -5.55 18.23
N GLN A 295 6.02 -5.16 19.34
CA GLN A 295 6.29 -6.04 20.47
C GLN A 295 5.05 -6.60 21.19
N TYR A 296 3.85 -6.09 20.90
CA TYR A 296 2.58 -6.51 21.47
C TYR A 296 1.69 -7.21 20.44
N ASP A 297 2.27 -7.64 19.33
CA ASP A 297 1.60 -8.28 18.20
C ASP A 297 0.52 -7.38 17.55
N VAL A 298 0.67 -6.05 17.67
CA VAL A 298 -0.20 -5.07 16.99
C VAL A 298 0.36 -4.79 15.59
N ALA A 299 -0.46 -4.96 14.55
CA ALA A 299 -0.04 -4.73 13.17
C ALA A 299 0.30 -3.25 12.90
N LEU A 300 1.35 -3.02 12.11
CA LEU A 300 1.80 -1.71 11.66
C LEU A 300 1.25 -1.42 10.26
N PRO A 301 0.82 -0.17 9.99
CA PRO A 301 0.32 0.20 8.67
C PRO A 301 1.48 0.41 7.67
N PHE A 302 1.32 -0.14 6.47
CA PHE A 302 2.12 0.14 5.28
C PHE A 302 1.46 1.25 4.50
N PHE A 303 2.08 2.43 4.42
CA PHE A 303 1.54 3.54 3.62
C PHE A 303 2.09 3.51 2.20
N ALA A 304 1.22 3.64 1.21
CA ALA A 304 1.58 3.75 -0.21
C ALA A 304 2.52 4.95 -0.45
N ILE A 305 2.30 6.06 0.27
CA ILE A 305 3.27 7.15 0.41
C ILE A 305 3.89 7.07 1.82
N PRO A 306 5.18 6.75 1.96
CA PRO A 306 5.82 6.65 3.27
C PRO A 306 5.73 7.97 4.04
N LEU A 307 5.22 7.92 5.28
CA LEU A 307 5.19 9.08 6.16
C LEU A 307 6.63 9.47 6.53
N GLY A 308 6.97 10.75 6.31
CA GLY A 308 8.35 11.25 6.39
C GLY A 308 9.18 11.09 5.12
N GLY A 309 8.60 10.50 4.05
CA GLY A 309 9.29 10.16 2.81
C GLY A 309 10.10 8.85 2.90
N PRO A 310 10.64 8.35 1.78
CA PRO A 310 11.49 7.16 1.79
C PRO A 310 12.70 7.38 2.72
N PRO A 311 12.97 6.47 3.68
CA PRO A 311 13.99 6.69 4.67
C PRO A 311 15.39 6.73 4.04
N LYS A 312 16.24 7.62 4.54
CA LYS A 312 17.65 7.73 4.15
C LYS A 312 18.53 7.48 5.36
N TYR A 313 19.44 6.51 5.25
CA TYR A 313 20.38 6.19 6.32
C TYR A 313 21.22 7.42 6.70
N GLN A 314 21.31 7.70 8.01
CA GLN A 314 22.11 8.79 8.54
C GLN A 314 23.44 8.23 9.03
N TYR A 315 24.53 8.64 8.37
CA TYR A 315 25.87 8.26 8.78
C TYR A 315 26.24 8.97 10.08
N ASP A 316 26.50 8.21 11.14
CA ASP A 316 27.16 8.74 12.34
C ASP A 316 28.66 8.92 12.03
N VAL A 317 29.05 10.16 11.70
CA VAL A 317 30.46 10.50 11.44
C VAL A 317 31.13 10.87 12.76
N ASP A 318 31.81 9.91 13.37
CA ASP A 318 32.72 10.21 14.49
C ASP A 318 33.99 10.90 13.96
N VAL A 319 34.00 12.23 13.97
CA VAL A 319 35.22 13.00 13.73
C VAL A 319 36.12 12.87 14.95
N LYS A 320 37.05 11.90 14.91
CA LYS A 320 38.17 11.88 15.85
C LYS A 320 39.07 13.08 15.56
N ILE A 321 38.83 14.19 16.27
CA ILE A 321 39.77 15.31 16.31
C ILE A 321 41.05 14.77 16.97
N ARG A 322 42.09 14.53 16.17
CA ARG A 322 43.44 14.34 16.71
C ARG A 322 43.84 15.66 17.35
N ARG A 323 44.01 15.67 18.67
CA ARG A 323 44.69 16.75 19.39
C ARG A 323 46.18 16.73 19.08
#